data_AF-A0A2T9X3G4-F1
#
_entry.id   AF-A0A2T9X3G4-F1
#
_cell.length_a   1.000
_cell.length_b   1.000
_cell.length_c   1.000
_cell.angle_alpha   90.00
_cell.angle_beta   90.00
_cell.angle_gamma   90.00
#
_symmetry.space_group_name_H-M   'P 1'
#
loop_
_entity.id
_entity.type
_entity.pdbx_description
1 polymer ?
#
loop_
_entity_poly.entity_id
_entity_poly.type
_entity_poly.pdbx_seq_one_letter_code
_entity_poly.pdbx_strand_id
1 'polypeptide(L)'
;MYSLNFTREWDSALFEFTKSLKERLGNNLVMIIGLDENEKVYDSNVLVVVRSKTDDVIMSIADVALDVNSKYNCSINFYVCTEKDVEIIDAFSHSGKYDDCEKSFNEFKNRVLKISGVIDVQRTEGYDSNVLVVVRSKTDDVIMSIADVALDVNSKYNCSINFHVVQNG
;
A
#
# COMPACT_ATOMS: atom_id res chain seq x y z
N MET A 1 -2.65 10.87 1.51
CA MET A 1 -1.76 12.02 1.73
C MET A 1 -0.47 11.43 2.27
N TYR A 2 0.61 11.39 1.47
CA TYR A 2 1.88 10.82 1.91
C TYR A 2 2.64 11.85 2.76
N SER A 3 3.14 11.42 3.92
CA SER A 3 4.03 12.22 4.77
C SER A 3 5.47 11.90 4.37
N LEU A 4 6.17 12.82 3.72
CA LEU A 4 7.58 12.66 3.38
C LEU A 4 8.43 12.80 4.65
N ASN A 5 9.20 11.77 5.00
CA ASN A 5 10.16 11.82 6.09
C ASN A 5 11.57 11.91 5.52
N PHE A 6 12.06 13.13 5.33
CA PHE A 6 13.39 13.42 4.76
C PHE A 6 14.58 12.88 5.59
N THR A 7 14.36 12.20 6.72
CA THR A 7 15.42 11.42 7.38
C THR A 7 15.72 10.09 6.69
N ARG A 8 14.80 9.59 5.86
CA ARG A 8 15.00 8.39 5.04
C ARG A 8 15.68 8.78 3.73
N GLU A 9 16.72 8.03 3.39
CA GLU A 9 17.49 8.23 2.15
C GLU A 9 16.61 8.00 0.92
N TRP A 10 15.72 7.01 0.96
CA TRP A 10 14.70 6.75 -0.06
C TRP A 10 13.82 7.97 -0.37
N ASP A 11 13.28 8.63 0.67
CA ASP A 11 12.41 9.78 0.50
C ASP A 11 13.15 10.96 -0.16
N SER A 12 14.45 11.10 0.15
CA SER A 12 15.32 12.11 -0.46
C SER A 12 15.62 11.79 -1.93
N ALA A 13 15.95 10.53 -2.24
CA ALA A 13 16.20 10.07 -3.60
C ALA A 13 14.95 10.22 -4.48
N LEU A 14 13.78 9.81 -3.99
CA LEU A 14 12.51 9.94 -4.70
C LEU A 14 12.13 11.41 -4.93
N PHE A 15 12.41 12.28 -3.96
CA PHE A 15 12.19 13.72 -4.11
C PHE A 15 13.09 14.33 -5.18
N GLU A 16 14.40 14.01 -5.17
CA GLU A 16 15.34 14.51 -6.19
C GLU A 16 14.99 13.98 -7.58
N PHE A 17 14.63 12.71 -7.70
CA PHE A 17 14.14 12.10 -8.93
C PHE A 17 12.90 12.84 -9.47
N THR A 18 11.90 13.05 -8.61
CA THR A 18 10.65 13.75 -8.95
C THR A 18 10.91 15.18 -9.40
N LYS A 19 11.77 15.91 -8.68
CA LYS A 19 12.13 17.29 -9.03
C LYS A 19 12.81 17.36 -10.40
N SER A 20 13.81 16.52 -10.62
CA SER A 20 14.57 16.47 -11.88
C SER A 20 13.67 16.09 -13.07
N LEU A 21 12.76 15.13 -12.91
CA LEU A 21 11.80 14.78 -13.95
C LEU A 21 10.84 15.93 -14.28
N LYS A 22 10.36 16.65 -13.26
CA LYS A 22 9.48 17.81 -13.47
C LYS A 22 10.17 18.89 -14.28
N GLU A 23 11.45 19.14 -14.02
CA GLU A 23 12.26 20.12 -14.76
C GLU A 23 12.53 19.68 -16.21
N ARG A 24 12.82 18.39 -16.45
CA ARG A 24 13.14 17.87 -17.79
C ARG A 24 11.93 17.63 -18.68
N LEU A 25 10.84 17.08 -18.13
CA LEU A 25 9.68 16.63 -18.90
C LEU A 25 8.56 17.69 -18.95
N GLY A 26 8.57 18.65 -18.03
CA GLY A 26 7.58 19.72 -17.96
C GLY A 26 6.14 19.20 -18.04
N ASN A 27 5.39 19.70 -19.02
CA ASN A 27 3.98 19.35 -19.20
C ASN A 27 3.73 17.90 -19.67
N ASN A 28 4.77 17.20 -20.12
CA ASN A 28 4.65 15.79 -20.51
C ASN A 28 4.58 14.87 -19.29
N LEU A 29 5.09 15.28 -18.13
CA LEU A 29 4.94 14.54 -16.88
C LEU A 29 3.53 14.71 -16.31
N VAL A 30 2.82 13.61 -16.13
CA VAL A 30 1.45 13.61 -15.59
C VAL A 30 1.48 13.37 -14.08
N MET A 31 2.10 12.27 -13.66
CA MET A 31 2.21 11.90 -12.26
C MET A 31 3.38 10.94 -12.02
N ILE A 32 3.82 10.86 -10.77
CA ILE A 32 4.80 9.88 -10.29
C ILE A 32 4.19 9.19 -9.07
N ILE A 33 4.28 7.87 -9.03
CA ILE A 33 3.89 7.05 -7.87
C ILE A 33 5.15 6.33 -7.40
N GLY A 34 5.66 6.70 -6.23
CA GLY A 34 6.74 5.96 -5.56
C GLY A 34 6.15 5.00 -4.53
N LEU A 35 6.64 3.77 -4.53
CA LEU A 35 6.34 2.77 -3.51
C LEU A 35 7.33 2.88 -2.35
N ASP A 36 7.23 2.00 -1.36
CA ASP A 36 8.35 1.80 -0.44
C ASP A 36 9.56 1.22 -1.20
N GLU A 37 10.78 1.53 -0.74
CA GLU A 37 12.05 1.18 -1.42
C GLU A 37 12.13 -0.28 -1.90
N ASN A 38 11.63 -1.20 -1.06
CA ASN A 38 11.67 -2.64 -1.27
C ASN A 38 10.42 -3.21 -1.97
N GLU A 39 9.35 -2.42 -2.12
CA GLU A 39 8.15 -2.85 -2.82
C GLU A 39 8.35 -2.77 -4.33
N LYS A 40 7.77 -3.71 -5.07
CA LYS A 40 7.90 -3.76 -6.53
C LYS A 40 6.58 -4.12 -7.20
N VAL A 41 6.28 -3.41 -8.27
CA VAL A 41 5.24 -3.72 -9.25
C VAL A 41 5.91 -3.70 -10.63
N TYR A 42 5.80 -4.79 -11.40
CA TYR A 42 6.55 -4.97 -12.65
C TYR A 42 8.05 -4.69 -12.48
N ASP A 43 8.65 -5.28 -11.44
CA ASP A 43 10.06 -5.11 -11.05
C ASP A 43 10.50 -3.66 -10.75
N SER A 44 9.55 -2.75 -10.63
CA SER A 44 9.78 -1.31 -10.46
C SER A 44 9.15 -0.82 -9.15
N ASN A 45 9.86 0.05 -8.44
CA ASN A 45 9.39 0.71 -7.22
C ASN A 45 8.90 2.14 -7.48
N VAL A 46 8.99 2.61 -8.73
CA VAL A 46 8.46 3.90 -9.16
C VAL A 46 7.70 3.76 -10.48
N LEU A 47 6.48 4.31 -10.54
CA LEU A 47 5.76 4.51 -11.80
C LEU A 47 5.89 5.98 -12.23
N VAL A 48 6.28 6.18 -13.49
CA VAL A 48 6.27 7.49 -14.14
C VAL A 48 5.20 7.49 -15.23
N VAL A 49 4.21 8.35 -15.07
CA VAL A 49 3.11 8.50 -16.04
C VAL A 49 3.35 9.74 -16.88
N VAL A 50 3.35 9.56 -18.19
CA VAL A 50 3.59 10.64 -19.16
C VAL A 50 2.43 10.77 -20.15
N ARG A 51 2.28 11.95 -20.76
CA ARG A 51 1.27 12.16 -21.82
C ARG A 51 1.66 11.44 -23.12
N SER A 52 2.95 11.55 -23.47
CA SER A 52 3.55 10.91 -24.63
C SER A 52 4.79 10.12 -24.22
N LYS A 53 4.77 8.82 -24.51
CA LYS A 53 5.86 7.88 -24.23
C LYS A 53 6.68 7.68 -25.50
N THR A 54 7.66 8.55 -25.72
CA THR A 54 8.67 8.43 -26.78
C THR A 54 9.97 7.90 -26.22
N ASP A 55 10.86 7.40 -27.08
CA ASP A 55 12.18 6.91 -26.67
C ASP A 55 13.01 8.01 -25.99
N ASP A 56 12.94 9.26 -26.49
CA ASP A 56 13.61 10.42 -25.87
C ASP A 56 13.12 10.67 -24.44
N VAL A 57 11.81 10.50 -24.20
CA VAL A 57 11.22 10.64 -22.86
C VAL A 57 11.72 9.53 -21.94
N ILE A 58 11.77 8.29 -22.42
CA ILE A 58 12.26 7.14 -21.65
C ILE A 58 13.76 7.33 -21.31
N MET A 59 14.56 7.74 -22.29
CA MET A 59 15.99 8.04 -22.10
C MET A 59 16.21 9.16 -21.09
N SER A 60 15.42 10.24 -21.18
CA SER A 60 15.49 11.34 -20.22
C SER A 60 15.16 10.90 -18.79
N ILE A 61 14.18 9.98 -18.63
CA ILE A 61 13.85 9.38 -17.34
C ILE A 61 14.99 8.49 -16.84
N ALA A 62 15.57 7.66 -17.71
CA ALA A 62 16.67 6.78 -17.38
C ALA A 62 17.91 7.56 -16.91
N ASP A 63 18.26 8.65 -17.59
CA ASP A 63 19.39 9.51 -17.20
C ASP A 63 19.20 10.10 -15.80
N VAL A 64 17.98 10.53 -15.47
CA VAL A 64 17.66 11.06 -14.13
C VAL A 64 17.73 9.95 -13.09
N ALA A 65 17.22 8.75 -13.39
CA ALA A 65 17.32 7.61 -12.48
C ALA A 65 18.78 7.23 -12.21
N LEU A 66 19.64 7.22 -13.24
CA LEU A 66 21.07 6.95 -13.10
C LEU A 66 21.79 8.01 -12.26
N ASP A 67 21.51 9.29 -12.48
CA ASP A 67 22.10 10.38 -11.70
C ASP A 67 21.72 10.26 -10.22
N VAL A 68 20.43 10.01 -9.91
CA VAL A 68 19.96 9.80 -8.53
C VAL A 68 20.58 8.54 -7.93
N ASN A 69 20.55 7.40 -8.61
CA ASN A 69 21.12 6.14 -8.11
C ASN A 69 22.65 6.20 -7.90
N SER A 70 23.34 7.17 -8.52
CA SER A 70 24.76 7.40 -8.26
C SER A 70 25.04 8.19 -6.97
N LYS A 71 24.03 8.92 -6.47
CA LYS A 71 24.12 9.82 -5.31
C LYS A 71 23.62 9.19 -4.01
N TYR A 72 22.70 8.24 -4.11
CA TYR A 72 22.02 7.62 -2.97
C TYR A 72 22.29 6.11 -2.92
N ASN A 73 22.39 5.54 -1.72
CA ASN A 73 22.58 4.11 -1.50
C ASN A 73 21.25 3.31 -1.53
N CYS A 74 20.34 3.72 -2.41
CA CYS A 74 19.09 3.04 -2.74
C CYS A 74 18.88 3.09 -4.26
N SER A 75 17.93 2.32 -4.79
CA SER A 75 17.74 2.22 -6.25
C SER A 75 16.33 2.59 -6.67
N ILE A 76 16.24 3.64 -7.49
CA ILE A 76 15.06 3.95 -8.30
C ILE A 76 15.03 2.97 -9.47
N ASN A 77 14.03 2.09 -9.48
CA ASN A 77 13.68 1.21 -10.59
C ASN A 77 12.31 1.66 -11.12
N PHE A 78 12.25 2.12 -12.36
CA PHE A 78 11.08 2.81 -12.88
C PHE A 78 10.35 2.03 -13.97
N TYR A 79 9.03 2.16 -13.99
CA TYR A 79 8.17 1.79 -15.10
C TYR A 79 7.59 3.05 -15.73
N VAL A 80 7.51 3.09 -17.07
CA VAL A 80 6.93 4.23 -17.80
C VAL A 80 5.65 3.81 -18.51
N CYS A 81 4.54 4.47 -18.20
CA CYS A 81 3.27 4.29 -18.88
C CYS A 81 2.64 5.63 -19.28
N THR A 82 1.52 5.56 -19.99
CA THR A 82 0.68 6.72 -20.33
C THR A 82 -0.54 6.79 -19.43
N GLU A 83 -1.21 7.94 -19.42
CA GLU A 83 -2.48 8.15 -18.70
C GLU A 83 -3.62 7.21 -19.13
N LYS A 84 -3.46 6.48 -20.24
CA LYS A 84 -4.41 5.48 -20.73
C LYS A 84 -4.22 4.09 -20.11
N ASP A 85 -3.07 3.84 -19.49
CA ASP A 85 -2.70 2.53 -18.94
C ASP A 85 -3.24 2.37 -17.51
N VAL A 86 -4.58 2.41 -17.40
CA VAL A 86 -5.31 2.47 -16.11
C VAL A 86 -4.95 1.30 -15.21
N GLU A 87 -4.83 0.08 -15.75
CA GLU A 87 -4.50 -1.13 -14.97
C GLU A 87 -3.10 -1.03 -14.32
N ILE A 88 -2.15 -0.39 -14.99
CA ILE A 88 -0.80 -0.20 -14.46
C ILE A 88 -0.83 0.84 -13.34
N ILE A 89 -1.52 1.96 -13.57
CA ILE A 89 -1.69 3.02 -12.56
C ILE A 89 -2.39 2.45 -11.32
N ASP A 90 -3.41 1.62 -11.52
CA ASP A 90 -4.15 0.96 -10.44
C ASP A 90 -3.26 0.01 -9.63
N ALA A 91 -2.44 -0.80 -10.30
CA ALA A 91 -1.52 -1.72 -9.65
C ALA A 91 -0.52 -0.99 -8.72
N PHE A 92 0.05 0.14 -9.17
CA PHE A 92 0.95 0.96 -8.33
C PHE A 92 0.22 1.77 -7.26
N SER A 93 -1.02 2.19 -7.50
CA SER A 93 -1.81 2.95 -6.52
C SER A 93 -2.29 2.07 -5.35
N HIS A 94 -2.35 0.76 -5.57
CA HIS A 94 -2.81 -0.23 -4.60
C HIS A 94 -1.70 -1.15 -4.07
N SER A 95 -0.49 -1.09 -4.61
CA SER A 95 0.67 -1.75 -3.99
C SER A 95 0.93 -1.17 -2.59
N GLY A 96 1.27 -2.05 -1.66
CA GLY A 96 1.36 -1.75 -0.21
C GLY A 96 0.03 -1.78 0.54
N LYS A 97 -1.12 -1.50 -0.10
CA LYS A 97 -2.44 -1.66 0.55
C LYS A 97 -2.84 -3.13 0.68
N TYR A 98 -2.53 -3.97 -0.31
CA TYR A 98 -2.85 -5.40 -0.23
C TYR A 98 -2.07 -6.09 0.90
N ASP A 99 -0.78 -5.78 1.04
CA ASP A 99 0.07 -6.36 2.09
C ASP A 99 -0.31 -5.84 3.49
N ASP A 100 -0.60 -4.54 3.64
CA ASP A 100 -1.08 -3.97 4.90
C ASP A 100 -2.48 -4.53 5.29
N CYS A 101 -3.41 -4.67 4.34
CA CYS A 101 -4.71 -5.30 4.57
C CYS A 101 -4.60 -6.81 4.88
N GLU A 102 -3.63 -7.50 4.29
CA GLU A 102 -3.37 -8.91 4.57
C GLU A 102 -2.72 -9.10 5.94
N LYS A 103 -1.72 -8.30 6.28
CA LYS A 103 -1.09 -8.27 7.60
C LYS A 103 -2.07 -7.89 8.71
N SER A 104 -2.85 -6.82 8.51
CA SER A 104 -3.91 -6.37 9.44
C SER A 104 -4.91 -7.49 9.72
N PHE A 105 -5.45 -8.12 8.67
CA PHE A 105 -6.38 -9.24 8.82
C PHE A 105 -5.75 -10.45 9.50
N ASN A 106 -4.52 -10.83 9.11
CA ASN A 106 -3.86 -12.00 9.66
C ASN A 106 -3.49 -11.79 11.14
N GLU A 107 -3.04 -10.60 11.54
CA GLU A 107 -2.82 -10.28 12.96
C GLU A 107 -4.13 -10.34 13.74
N PHE A 108 -5.19 -9.70 13.24
CA PHE A 108 -6.51 -9.73 13.87
C PHE A 108 -7.01 -11.16 14.03
N LYS A 109 -7.03 -11.95 12.95
CA LYS A 109 -7.45 -13.35 12.94
C LYS A 109 -6.68 -14.19 13.96
N ASN A 110 -5.35 -14.10 13.95
CA ASN A 110 -4.49 -14.90 14.83
C ASN A 110 -4.68 -14.58 16.32
N ARG A 111 -5.08 -13.34 16.65
CA ARG A 111 -5.36 -12.93 18.03
C ARG A 111 -6.78 -13.28 18.45
N VAL A 112 -7.76 -13.03 17.58
CA VAL A 112 -9.17 -13.32 17.86
C VAL A 112 -9.43 -14.82 17.98
N LEU A 113 -8.77 -15.67 17.19
CA LEU A 113 -8.85 -17.13 17.33
C LEU A 113 -8.31 -17.67 18.67
N LYS A 114 -7.57 -16.86 19.45
CA LYS A 114 -7.09 -17.23 20.80
C LYS A 114 -8.11 -16.86 21.89
N ILE A 115 -9.15 -16.09 21.58
CA ILE A 115 -10.21 -15.74 22.52
C ILE A 115 -11.13 -16.95 22.72
N SER A 116 -11.34 -17.32 23.98
CA SER A 116 -12.20 -18.46 24.32
C SER A 116 -13.62 -18.24 23.77
N GLY A 117 -14.14 -19.23 23.04
CA GLY A 117 -15.48 -19.17 22.44
C GLY A 117 -15.50 -18.65 21.00
N VAL A 118 -14.40 -18.16 20.45
CA VAL A 118 -14.28 -17.91 19.00
C VAL A 118 -14.09 -19.24 18.27
N ILE A 119 -14.83 -19.42 17.18
CA ILE A 119 -14.80 -20.63 16.33
C ILE A 119 -14.03 -20.33 15.05
N ASP A 120 -14.32 -19.20 14.41
CA ASP A 120 -13.73 -18.86 13.11
C ASP A 120 -13.69 -17.35 12.85
N VAL A 121 -12.79 -16.93 11.96
CA VAL A 121 -12.62 -15.56 11.49
C VAL A 121 -12.37 -15.58 9.99
N GLN A 122 -13.28 -14.98 9.23
CA GLN A 122 -13.26 -14.97 7.77
C GLN A 122 -13.35 -13.54 7.23
N ARG A 123 -12.80 -13.31 6.03
CA ARG A 123 -13.11 -12.08 5.28
C ARG A 123 -14.54 -12.14 4.78
N THR A 124 -15.19 -11.00 4.72
CA THR A 124 -16.52 -10.86 4.13
C THR A 124 -16.62 -9.56 3.36
N GLU A 125 -17.43 -9.55 2.31
CA GLU A 125 -17.74 -8.36 1.50
C GLU A 125 -19.18 -7.87 1.78
N GLY A 126 -19.74 -8.21 2.93
CA GLY A 126 -21.13 -7.91 3.28
C GLY A 126 -21.28 -7.35 4.69
N TYR A 127 -22.35 -6.55 4.88
CA TYR A 127 -22.54 -5.64 6.03
C TYR A 127 -21.46 -4.55 6.02
N ASP A 128 -21.57 -3.47 6.80
CA ASP A 128 -20.55 -2.40 6.85
C ASP A 128 -19.23 -2.88 7.52
N SER A 129 -18.86 -4.16 7.32
CA SER A 129 -17.79 -4.92 7.95
C SER A 129 -17.02 -5.70 6.89
N ASN A 130 -15.70 -5.76 7.03
CA ASN A 130 -14.82 -6.54 6.16
C ASN A 130 -14.38 -7.89 6.78
N VAL A 131 -14.80 -8.16 8.01
CA VAL A 131 -14.51 -9.40 8.74
C VAL A 131 -15.76 -9.98 9.40
N LEU A 132 -15.95 -11.29 9.28
CA LEU A 132 -16.95 -12.07 10.00
C LEU A 132 -16.27 -12.89 11.09
N VAL A 133 -16.74 -12.77 12.32
CA VAL A 133 -16.29 -13.57 13.48
C VAL A 133 -17.41 -14.48 13.94
N VAL A 134 -17.16 -15.78 13.93
CA VAL A 134 -18.10 -16.81 14.36
C VAL A 134 -17.76 -17.23 15.78
N VAL A 135 -18.72 -17.15 16.70
CA VAL A 135 -18.53 -17.48 18.13
C VAL A 135 -19.51 -18.55 18.60
N ARG A 136 -19.15 -19.30 19.66
CA ARG A 136 -20.03 -20.28 20.32
C ARG A 136 -21.17 -19.62 21.09
N SER A 137 -20.88 -18.49 21.73
CA SER A 137 -21.84 -17.72 22.51
C SER A 137 -21.51 -16.24 22.36
N LYS A 138 -22.51 -15.44 21.99
CA LYS A 138 -22.35 -14.00 21.80
C LYS A 138 -22.58 -13.26 23.13
N THR A 139 -21.57 -13.30 23.99
CA THR A 139 -21.56 -12.54 25.26
C THR A 139 -20.84 -11.21 25.10
N ASP A 140 -21.16 -10.23 25.97
CA ASP A 140 -20.53 -8.91 25.95
C ASP A 140 -19.02 -9.00 26.17
N ASP A 141 -18.55 -9.86 27.07
CA ASP A 141 -17.12 -10.07 27.32
C ASP A 141 -16.35 -10.54 26.06
N VAL A 142 -16.97 -11.44 25.27
CA VAL A 142 -16.38 -11.93 24.02
C VAL A 142 -16.35 -10.81 22.98
N ILE A 143 -17.44 -10.04 22.85
CA ILE A 143 -17.51 -8.92 21.90
C ILE A 143 -16.47 -7.85 22.25
N MET A 144 -16.37 -7.47 23.53
CA MET A 144 -15.40 -6.48 24.00
C MET A 144 -13.96 -6.94 23.77
N SER A 145 -13.67 -8.22 24.03
CA SER A 145 -12.33 -8.77 23.77
C SER A 145 -11.97 -8.73 22.27
N ILE A 146 -12.94 -8.97 21.37
CA ILE A 146 -12.73 -8.85 19.92
C ILE A 146 -12.53 -7.38 19.52
N ALA A 147 -13.33 -6.47 20.10
CA ALA A 147 -13.24 -5.03 19.84
C ALA A 147 -11.88 -4.45 20.25
N ASP A 148 -11.34 -4.84 21.41
CA ASP A 148 -10.02 -4.41 21.88
C ASP A 148 -8.91 -4.83 20.91
N VAL A 149 -9.00 -6.04 20.36
CA VAL A 149 -8.05 -6.51 19.35
C VAL A 149 -8.20 -5.71 18.05
N ALA A 150 -9.42 -5.44 17.59
CA ALA A 150 -9.64 -4.60 16.41
C ALA A 150 -9.06 -3.19 16.58
N LEU A 151 -9.27 -2.56 17.74
CA LEU A 151 -8.74 -1.23 18.05
C LEU A 151 -7.22 -1.20 18.02
N ASP A 152 -6.56 -2.18 18.65
CA ASP A 152 -5.10 -2.27 18.66
C ASP A 152 -4.54 -2.52 17.25
N VAL A 153 -5.14 -3.41 16.47
CA VAL A 153 -4.73 -3.66 15.07
C VAL A 153 -4.94 -2.41 14.22
N ASN A 154 -6.09 -1.73 14.32
CA ASN A 154 -6.39 -0.51 13.55
C ASN A 154 -5.48 0.67 13.91
N SER A 155 -4.78 0.62 15.06
CA SER A 155 -3.77 1.61 15.41
C SER A 155 -2.41 1.39 14.73
N LYS A 156 -2.16 0.17 14.22
CA LYS A 156 -0.87 -0.27 13.64
C LYS A 156 -0.88 -0.31 12.11
N TYR A 157 -2.04 -0.51 11.50
CA TYR A 157 -2.19 -0.71 10.05
C TYR A 157 -3.06 0.38 9.44
N ASN A 158 -2.81 0.71 8.18
CA ASN A 158 -3.64 1.66 7.42
C ASN A 158 -4.99 1.06 7.02
N CYS A 159 -5.06 -0.26 6.88
CA CYS A 159 -6.26 -1.00 6.54
C CYS A 159 -7.05 -1.39 7.79
N SER A 160 -8.17 -0.70 8.01
CA SER A 160 -9.01 -0.91 9.18
C SER A 160 -9.81 -2.22 9.12
N ILE A 161 -9.85 -2.92 10.23
CA ILE A 161 -10.75 -4.03 10.52
C ILE A 161 -12.07 -3.48 11.04
N ASN A 162 -13.15 -3.81 10.33
CA ASN A 162 -14.54 -3.65 10.77
C ASN A 162 -15.16 -5.04 10.82
N PHE A 163 -15.66 -5.47 11.98
CA PHE A 163 -16.08 -6.85 12.18
C PHE A 163 -17.56 -6.98 12.53
N HIS A 164 -18.14 -8.09 12.08
CA HIS A 164 -19.48 -8.53 12.47
C HIS A 164 -19.39 -9.85 13.24
N VAL A 165 -20.09 -9.96 14.38
CA VAL A 165 -20.08 -11.16 15.23
C VAL A 165 -21.38 -11.93 15.08
N VAL A 166 -21.26 -13.21 14.67
CA VAL A 166 -22.37 -14.16 14.57
C VAL A 166 -22.19 -15.31 15.53
N GLN A 167 -23.28 -15.77 16.13
CA GLN A 167 -23.27 -16.96 16.97
C GLN A 167 -23.54 -18.20 16.11
N ASN A 168 -22.72 -19.24 16.28
CA ASN A 168 -22.98 -20.55 15.71
C ASN A 168 -24.13 -21.21 16.47
N GLY A 169 -25.21 -21.54 15.74
CA GLY A 169 -26.42 -22.17 16.29
C GLY A 169 -26.20 -23.61 16.74
#